data_AF-E9GKE6-F1
#
_entry.id   AF-E9GKE6-F1
#
_cell.length_a   1.000
_cell.length_b   1.000
_cell.length_c   1.000
_cell.angle_alpha   90.00
_cell.angle_beta   90.00
_cell.angle_gamma   90.00
#
_symmetry.space_group_name_H-M   'P 1'
#
loop_
_entity.id
_entity.type
_entity.pdbx_description
1 polymer ?
#
loop_
_entity_poly.entity_id
_entity_poly.type
_entity_poly.pdbx_seq_one_letter_code
_entity_poly.pdbx_strand_id
1 'polypeptide(L)'
;TIQSGIDPVLPGAPKRLAVSNIEAFSVVLQFTPGFDGNSSVTKWTVQAQSLRNSTWDTIWEVTDPEATTLTVSNLTPFMEYALRLVANNVVGPSPPSEPTQHFQTIQAPPS
;
A
#
# COMPACT_ATOMS: atom_id res chain seq x y z
N THR A 1 -25.04 3.30 -2.68
CA THR A 1 -25.93 3.91 -3.69
C THR A 1 -25.27 3.79 -5.04
N ILE A 2 -25.76 2.91 -5.92
CA ILE A 2 -25.23 2.80 -7.29
C ILE A 2 -25.81 3.98 -8.09
N GLN A 3 -24.99 4.96 -8.46
CA GLN A 3 -25.38 5.95 -9.45
C GLN A 3 -25.47 5.23 -10.80
N SER A 4 -26.71 5.00 -11.21
CA SER A 4 -27.11 4.34 -12.44
C SER A 4 -26.57 5.06 -13.68
N GLY A 5 -25.70 4.37 -14.44
CA GLY A 5 -25.38 4.71 -15.84
C GLY A 5 -23.90 4.74 -16.23
N ILE A 6 -22.95 4.63 -15.29
CA ILE A 6 -21.51 4.67 -15.61
C ILE A 6 -20.89 3.32 -15.31
N ASP A 7 -20.29 2.70 -16.32
CA ASP A 7 -19.57 1.44 -16.16
C ASP A 7 -18.35 1.63 -15.25
N PRO A 8 -18.07 0.65 -14.37
CA PRO A 8 -16.88 0.70 -13.54
C PRO A 8 -15.64 0.64 -14.43
N VAL A 9 -14.61 1.41 -14.07
CA VAL A 9 -13.30 1.42 -14.72
C VAL A 9 -12.21 1.11 -13.71
N LEU A 10 -10.97 0.92 -14.16
CA LEU A 10 -9.85 0.72 -13.24
C LEU A 10 -9.70 1.93 -12.29
N PRO A 11 -9.37 1.69 -11.02
CA PRO A 11 -9.13 2.76 -10.07
C PRO A 11 -7.85 3.53 -10.44
N GLY A 12 -7.78 4.78 -9.98
CA GLY A 12 -6.58 5.61 -10.07
C GLY A 12 -5.54 5.22 -9.02
N ALA A 13 -4.27 5.49 -9.32
CA ALA A 13 -3.17 5.25 -8.40
C ALA A 13 -3.35 6.04 -7.08
N PRO A 14 -3.06 5.44 -5.92
CA PRO A 14 -3.01 6.13 -4.64
C PRO A 14 -1.90 7.19 -4.63
N LYS A 15 -2.01 8.20 -3.76
CA LYS A 15 -1.10 9.35 -3.74
C LYS A 15 -0.65 9.70 -2.33
N ARG A 16 0.40 10.52 -2.24
CA ARG A 16 0.88 11.13 -0.99
C ARG A 16 1.17 10.10 0.11
N LEU A 17 1.88 9.03 -0.25
CA LEU A 17 2.26 8.01 0.72
C LEU A 17 3.25 8.59 1.74
N ALA A 18 3.03 8.28 3.01
CA ALA A 18 3.91 8.66 4.11
C ALA A 18 4.07 7.49 5.08
N VAL A 19 5.32 7.20 5.47
CA VAL A 19 5.66 6.15 6.42
C VAL A 19 5.95 6.76 7.79
N SER A 20 5.45 6.13 8.83
CA SER A 20 5.62 6.52 10.23
C SER A 20 5.64 5.27 11.13
N ASN A 21 5.90 5.44 12.43
CA ASN A 21 5.91 4.37 13.43
C ASN A 21 6.68 3.14 12.95
N ILE A 22 7.96 3.36 12.61
CA ILE A 22 8.81 2.33 12.03
C ILE A 22 9.32 1.41 13.14
N GLU A 23 8.84 0.17 13.12
CA GLU A 23 9.19 -0.89 14.06
C GLU A 23 10.03 -1.97 13.36
N ALA A 24 10.50 -2.96 14.13
CA ALA A 24 11.35 -4.02 13.60
C ALA A 24 10.63 -4.89 12.54
N PHE A 25 9.31 -5.05 12.67
CA PHE A 25 8.51 -5.93 11.83
C PHE A 25 7.31 -5.22 11.18
N SER A 26 7.13 -3.92 11.42
CA SER A 26 5.97 -3.20 10.90
C SER A 26 6.22 -1.72 10.70
N VAL A 27 5.38 -1.08 9.89
CA VAL A 27 5.28 0.38 9.76
C VAL A 27 3.81 0.80 9.66
N VAL A 28 3.55 2.08 9.91
CA VAL A 28 2.28 2.73 9.57
C VAL A 28 2.44 3.48 8.25
N LEU A 29 1.65 3.10 7.25
CA LEU A 29 1.59 3.73 5.93
C LEU A 29 0.30 4.55 5.80
N GLN A 30 0.43 5.86 5.68
CA GLN A 30 -0.67 6.78 5.40
C GLN A 30 -0.70 7.13 3.91
N PHE A 31 -1.88 7.34 3.34
CA PHE A 31 -2.04 7.65 1.92
C PHE A 31 -3.35 8.41 1.63
N THR A 32 -3.43 9.01 0.45
CA THR A 32 -4.67 9.55 -0.13
C THR A 32 -5.17 8.61 -1.22
N PRO A 33 -6.41 8.09 -1.11
CA PRO A 33 -7.03 7.30 -2.16
C PRO A 33 -7.04 8.02 -3.52
N GLY A 34 -6.88 7.25 -4.59
CA GLY A 34 -7.06 7.75 -5.96
C GLY A 34 -8.54 7.87 -6.32
N PHE A 35 -8.82 8.04 -7.61
CA PHE A 35 -10.17 7.85 -8.15
C PHE A 35 -10.58 6.38 -7.96
N ASP A 36 -11.81 6.11 -7.54
CA ASP A 36 -12.29 4.74 -7.26
C ASP A 36 -12.66 3.97 -8.53
N GLY A 37 -12.83 4.66 -9.67
CA GLY A 37 -13.21 4.03 -10.92
C GLY A 37 -14.72 3.81 -11.05
N ASN A 38 -15.54 4.67 -10.44
CA ASN A 38 -17.01 4.52 -10.40
C ASN A 38 -17.48 3.24 -9.67
N SER A 39 -16.61 2.66 -8.85
CA SER A 39 -16.88 1.47 -8.06
C SER A 39 -16.00 1.49 -6.82
N SER A 40 -16.54 1.12 -5.67
CA SER A 40 -15.77 1.11 -4.43
C SER A 40 -14.49 0.28 -4.55
N VAL A 41 -13.40 0.78 -3.99
CA VAL A 41 -12.17 0.00 -3.81
C VAL A 41 -12.48 -1.17 -2.87
N THR A 42 -12.09 -2.36 -3.28
CA THR A 42 -12.32 -3.62 -2.55
C THR A 42 -11.06 -4.11 -1.83
N LYS A 43 -9.87 -3.77 -2.32
CA LYS A 43 -8.60 -4.23 -1.73
C LYS A 43 -7.49 -3.21 -1.93
N TRP A 44 -6.60 -3.11 -0.95
CA TRP A 44 -5.32 -2.43 -1.06
C TRP A 44 -4.19 -3.45 -1.02
N THR A 45 -3.23 -3.31 -1.93
CA THR A 45 -2.04 -4.17 -2.02
C THR A 45 -0.80 -3.33 -1.81
N VAL A 46 -0.03 -3.62 -0.76
CA VAL A 46 1.26 -2.98 -0.48
C VAL A 46 2.36 -3.83 -1.10
N GLN A 47 3.18 -3.18 -1.92
CA GLN A 47 4.37 -3.78 -2.49
C GLN A 47 5.61 -3.11 -1.90
N ALA A 48 6.65 -3.91 -1.68
CA ALA A 48 7.92 -3.45 -1.17
C ALA A 48 9.04 -3.79 -2.13
N GLN A 49 10.01 -2.88 -2.22
CA GLN A 49 11.32 -3.14 -2.77
C GLN A 49 12.32 -2.97 -1.62
N SER A 50 13.32 -3.85 -1.53
CA SER A 50 14.37 -3.76 -0.51
C SER A 50 15.73 -3.55 -1.14
N LEU A 51 16.71 -3.05 -0.39
CA LEU A 51 18.09 -2.94 -0.93
C LEU A 51 18.70 -4.29 -1.33
N ARG A 52 18.20 -5.40 -0.76
CA ARG A 52 18.65 -6.75 -1.13
C ARG A 52 17.93 -7.32 -2.34
N ASN A 53 16.75 -6.79 -2.67
CA ASN A 53 15.94 -7.24 -3.78
C ASN A 53 15.32 -6.05 -4.52
N SER A 54 15.77 -5.82 -5.75
CA SER A 54 15.28 -4.76 -6.62
C SER A 54 13.92 -5.06 -7.26
N THR A 55 13.30 -6.22 -7.00
CA THR A 55 11.91 -6.48 -7.42
C THR A 55 10.92 -5.88 -6.44
N TRP A 56 9.72 -5.59 -6.96
CA TRP A 56 8.58 -5.15 -6.16
C TRP A 56 7.73 -6.37 -5.80
N ASP A 57 7.77 -6.78 -4.54
CA ASP A 57 7.06 -7.95 -4.05
C ASP A 57 5.83 -7.52 -3.24
N THR A 58 4.72 -8.25 -3.37
CA THR A 58 3.54 -8.04 -2.51
C THR A 58 3.86 -8.54 -1.09
N ILE A 59 3.79 -7.66 -0.11
CA ILE A 59 4.09 -7.98 1.29
C ILE A 59 2.88 -7.89 2.22
N TRP A 60 1.83 -7.18 1.78
CA TRP A 60 0.63 -6.98 2.58
C TRP A 60 -0.58 -6.70 1.70
N GLU A 61 -1.74 -7.21 2.10
CA GLU A 61 -3.03 -6.96 1.47
C GLU A 61 -4.11 -6.76 2.53
N VAL A 62 -5.07 -5.88 2.26
CA VAL A 62 -6.21 -5.66 3.15
C VAL A 62 -7.47 -5.33 2.38
N THR A 63 -8.60 -5.83 2.87
CA THR A 63 -9.95 -5.51 2.37
C THR A 63 -10.57 -4.49 3.30
N ASP A 64 -10.33 -3.20 3.02
CA ASP A 64 -10.91 -2.08 3.75
C ASP A 64 -11.13 -0.90 2.79
N PRO A 65 -12.36 -0.72 2.25
CA PRO A 65 -12.66 0.31 1.25
C PRO A 65 -12.37 1.74 1.71
N GLU A 66 -12.48 2.01 3.01
CA GLU A 66 -12.37 3.35 3.59
C GLU A 66 -10.98 3.62 4.18
N ALA A 67 -10.05 2.67 4.06
CA ALA A 67 -8.71 2.82 4.58
C ALA A 67 -7.99 4.03 3.97
N THR A 68 -7.38 4.81 4.85
CA THR A 68 -6.43 5.89 4.50
C THR A 68 -5.11 5.73 5.27
N THR A 69 -5.03 4.71 6.13
CA THR A 69 -3.88 4.36 6.94
C THR A 69 -3.84 2.84 7.10
N LEU A 70 -2.67 2.23 6.90
CA LEU A 70 -2.43 0.79 7.02
C LEU A 70 -1.29 0.53 8.00
N THR A 71 -1.45 -0.47 8.86
CA THR A 71 -0.32 -1.08 9.57
C THR A 71 0.21 -2.23 8.71
N VAL A 72 1.35 -2.00 8.07
CA VAL A 72 2.03 -2.99 7.23
C VAL A 72 2.94 -3.81 8.12
N SER A 73 2.74 -5.13 8.18
CA SER A 73 3.51 -6.03 9.05
C SER A 73 4.36 -7.01 8.24
N ASN A 74 5.03 -7.96 8.92
CA ASN A 74 5.91 -8.97 8.34
C ASN A 74 7.14 -8.41 7.60
N LEU A 75 7.61 -7.23 8.02
CA LEU A 75 8.88 -6.68 7.53
C LEU A 75 10.07 -7.41 8.19
N THR A 76 11.22 -7.37 7.53
CA THR A 76 12.47 -7.90 8.09
C THR A 76 13.16 -6.83 8.94
N PRO A 77 13.58 -7.12 10.18
CA PRO A 77 14.33 -6.19 11.01
C PRO A 77 15.62 -5.71 10.35
N PHE A 78 15.99 -4.47 10.64
CA PHE A 78 17.21 -3.84 10.11
C PHE A 78 17.35 -3.91 8.58
N MET A 79 16.23 -3.89 7.86
CA MET A 79 16.17 -3.86 6.41
C MET A 79 15.68 -2.50 5.90
N GLU A 80 16.29 -2.03 4.82
CA GLU A 80 15.82 -0.84 4.11
C GLU A 80 14.78 -1.22 3.05
N TYR A 81 13.69 -0.46 3.01
CA TYR A 81 12.56 -0.63 2.11
C TYR A 81 12.14 0.68 1.46
N ALA A 82 11.58 0.57 0.26
CA ALA A 82 10.63 1.53 -0.30
C ALA A 82 9.28 0.81 -0.50
N LEU A 83 8.16 1.49 -0.21
CA LEU A 83 6.81 0.94 -0.37
C LEU A 83 6.05 1.65 -1.48
N ARG A 84 5.19 0.93 -2.17
CA ARG A 84 4.17 1.49 -3.07
C ARG A 84 2.83 0.80 -2.85
N LEU A 85 1.75 1.45 -3.22
CA LEU A 85 0.39 1.00 -2.96
C LEU A 85 -0.40 0.85 -4.26
N VAL A 86 -1.20 -0.21 -4.35
CA VAL A 86 -2.14 -0.47 -5.45
C VAL A 86 -3.55 -0.56 -4.89
N ALA A 87 -4.49 0.12 -5.53
CA ALA A 87 -5.91 -0.02 -5.26
C ALA A 87 -6.52 -1.08 -6.18
N ASN A 88 -7.51 -1.83 -5.72
CA ASN A 88 -8.26 -2.77 -6.54
C ASN A 88 -9.75 -2.51 -6.37
N ASN A 89 -10.50 -2.48 -7.47
CA ASN A 89 -11.96 -2.54 -7.45
C ASN A 89 -12.45 -3.77 -8.25
N VAL A 90 -13.75 -3.84 -8.55
CA VAL A 90 -14.35 -4.95 -9.31
C VAL A 90 -13.76 -5.15 -10.72
N VAL A 91 -13.20 -4.11 -11.33
CA VAL A 91 -12.58 -4.18 -12.67
C VAL A 91 -11.16 -4.72 -12.59
N GLY A 92 -10.40 -4.30 -11.57
CA GLY A 92 -9.02 -4.72 -11.41
C GLY A 92 -8.14 -3.74 -10.65
N PRO A 93 -6.80 -3.92 -10.72
CA PRO A 93 -5.83 -3.08 -10.04
C PRO A 93 -5.62 -1.72 -10.73
N SER A 94 -5.36 -0.68 -9.94
CA SER A 94 -4.78 0.56 -10.43
C SER A 94 -3.33 0.36 -10.86
N PRO A 95 -2.73 1.29 -11.60
CA PRO A 95 -1.28 1.47 -11.55
C PRO A 95 -0.80 1.65 -10.10
N PRO A 96 0.42 1.24 -9.76
CA PRO A 96 0.98 1.50 -8.44
C PRO A 96 1.17 3.00 -8.21
N SER A 97 1.12 3.42 -6.94
CA SER A 97 1.53 4.76 -6.54
C SER A 97 3.00 5.02 -6.84
N GLU A 98 3.39 6.29 -6.78
CA GLU A 98 4.80 6.64 -6.54
C GLU A 98 5.29 5.94 -5.25
N PRO A 99 6.54 5.44 -5.23
CA PRO A 99 7.14 4.90 -4.02
C PRO A 99 7.25 5.92 -2.89
N THR A 100 7.28 5.43 -1.66
CA THR A 100 7.74 6.21 -0.50
C THR A 100 9.22 6.55 -0.66
N GLN A 101 9.70 7.49 0.15
CA GLN A 101 11.13 7.56 0.44
C GLN A 101 11.59 6.25 1.09
N HIS A 102 12.88 5.94 0.93
CA HIS A 102 13.48 4.79 1.61
C HIS A 102 13.43 5.00 3.13
N PHE A 103 13.16 3.92 3.86
CA PHE A 103 13.23 3.89 5.31
C PHE A 103 13.82 2.55 5.76
N GLN A 104 14.37 2.52 6.97
CA GLN A 104 14.95 1.32 7.55
C GLN A 104 14.15 0.91 8.78
N THR A 105 13.67 -0.35 8.81
CA THR A 105 13.10 -0.94 10.02
C THR A 105 14.13 -0.98 11.14
N ILE A 106 13.71 -0.83 12.39
CA ILE A 106 14.64 -0.91 13.52
C ILE A 106 15.13 -2.35 13.76
N GLN A 107 16.14 -2.51 14.59
CA GLN A 107 16.61 -3.83 15.01
C GLN A 107 15.55 -4.50 15.90
N ALA A 108 15.43 -5.83 15.79
CA ALA A 108 14.60 -6.59 16.70
C ALA A 108 15.21 -6.57 18.13
N PRO A 109 14.37 -6.59 19.19
CA PRO A 109 14.86 -6.73 20.55
C PRO A 109 15.74 -7.99 20.70
N PRO A 110 16.78 -7.96 21.56
CA PRO A 110 17.50 -9.16 21.95
C PRO A 110 16.54 -10.20 22.52
N SER A 111 16.75 -11.48 22.16
CA SER A 111 16.02 -12.62 22.73
C SER A 111 16.45 -12.93 24.16
#